data_AF-R6E4E8-F1
#
_entry.id   AF-R6E4E8-F1
#
_cell.length_a   1.000
_cell.length_b   1.000
_cell.length_c   1.000
_cell.angle_alpha   90.00
_cell.angle_beta   90.00
_cell.angle_gamma   90.00
#
_symmetry.space_group_name_H-M   'P 1'
#
loop_
_entity.id
_entity.type
_entity.pdbx_description
1 polymer ?
#
loop_
_entity_poly.entity_id
_entity_poly.type
_entity_poly.pdbx_seq_one_letter_code
_entity_poly.pdbx_strand_id
1 'polypeptide(L)' 'MENLTFKTFFFRLYDRKIAEGSITFSQIGMSKNDFTKLCTEPDFVPDIETIERVCLAMRLTEEEEALLRRAASE' A
#
# COMPACT_ATOMS: atom_id res chain seq x y z
N MET A 1 -9.61 17.53 4.78
CA MET A 1 -8.95 16.21 4.68
C MET A 1 -8.97 15.86 3.20
N GLU A 2 -7.82 15.78 2.56
CA GLU A 2 -7.78 15.27 1.17
C GLU A 2 -8.25 13.81 1.21
N ASN A 3 -9.31 13.47 0.46
CA ASN A 3 -9.71 12.08 0.23
C ASN A 3 -8.63 11.43 -0.65
N LEU A 4 -7.59 10.91 -0.02
CA LEU A 4 -6.51 10.19 -0.69
C LEU A 4 -7.00 8.77 -0.97
N THR A 5 -6.94 8.36 -2.23
CA THR A 5 -7.28 6.98 -2.62
C THR A 5 -6.25 6.00 -2.05
N PHE A 6 -6.64 4.73 -1.92
CA PHE A 6 -5.72 3.64 -1.53
C PHE A 6 -4.40 3.72 -2.30
N LYS A 7 -4.49 3.88 -3.62
CA LYS A 7 -3.33 4.01 -4.53
C LYS A 7 -2.39 5.13 -4.09
N THR A 8 -2.91 6.34 -3.88
CA THR A 8 -2.07 7.49 -3.51
C THR A 8 -1.40 7.28 -2.15
N PHE A 9 -2.14 6.74 -1.17
CA PHE A 9 -1.58 6.49 0.15
C PHE A 9 -0.52 5.38 0.13
N PHE A 10 -0.80 4.27 -0.56
CA PHE A 10 0.13 3.17 -0.77
C PHE A 10 1.45 3.66 -1.38
N PHE A 11 1.41 4.41 -2.48
CA PHE A 11 2.63 4.87 -3.15
C PHE A 11 3.44 5.84 -2.29
N ARG A 12 2.80 6.71 -1.50
CA ARG A 12 3.49 7.58 -0.53
C ARG A 12 4.25 6.76 0.52
N LEU A 13 3.61 5.73 1.09
CA LEU A 13 4.26 4.85 2.05
C LEU A 13 5.39 4.05 1.40
N TYR A 14 5.14 3.51 0.22
CA TYR A 14 6.10 2.73 -0.55
C TYR A 14 7.36 3.55 -0.85
N ASP A 15 7.22 4.74 -1.45
CA ASP A 15 8.34 5.59 -1.82
C ASP A 15 9.18 5.97 -0.59
N ARG A 16 8.52 6.35 0.52
CA ARG A 16 9.21 6.69 1.77
C ARG A 16 9.97 5.50 2.34
N LYS A 17 9.35 4.32 2.42
CA LYS A 17 9.97 3.11 2.99
C LYS A 17 11.13 2.59 2.14
N ILE A 18 11.04 2.71 0.81
CA ILE A 18 12.12 2.41 -0.13
C ILE A 18 13.26 3.40 0.02
N ALA A 19 12.97 4.71 0.08
CA ALA A 19 13.99 5.76 0.23
C ALA A 19 14.75 5.65 1.56
N GLU A 20 14.08 5.23 2.63
CA GLU A 20 14.69 4.91 3.93
C GLU A 20 15.56 3.64 3.87
N GLY A 21 15.35 2.76 2.89
CA GLY A 21 15.97 1.44 2.83
C GLY A 21 15.38 0.45 3.84
N SER A 22 14.23 0.78 4.43
CA SER A 22 13.53 -0.07 5.40
C SER A 22 12.93 -1.33 4.76
N ILE A 23 12.60 -1.25 3.48
CA ILE A 23 12.11 -2.35 2.65
C ILE A 23 12.72 -2.29 1.25
N THR A 24 12.53 -3.37 0.49
CA THR A 24 12.80 -3.45 -0.95
C THR A 24 11.52 -3.79 -1.71
N PHE A 25 11.53 -3.62 -3.04
CA PHE A 25 10.39 -3.96 -3.89
C PHE A 25 9.99 -5.44 -3.81
N SER A 26 10.86 -6.37 -3.41
CA SER A 26 10.46 -7.77 -3.19
C SER A 26 9.74 -7.98 -1.86
N GLN A 27 9.76 -6.99 -0.97
CA GLN A 27 9.24 -7.05 0.41
C GLN A 27 7.97 -6.21 0.62
N ILE A 28 7.33 -5.71 -0.43
CA ILE A 28 6.04 -5.00 -0.32
C ILE A 28 4.87 -5.90 0.04
N GLY A 29 5.01 -7.23 -0.01
CA GLY A 29 3.93 -8.15 0.33
C GLY A 29 2.80 -8.21 -0.72
N MET A 30 3.05 -7.72 -1.93
CA MET A 30 2.08 -7.68 -3.03
C MET A 30 2.61 -8.39 -4.27
N SER A 31 1.72 -8.99 -5.07
CA SER A 31 2.11 -9.59 -6.34
C SER A 31 2.51 -8.52 -7.37
N LYS A 32 3.36 -8.88 -8.33
CA LYS A 32 3.69 -7.99 -9.46
C LYS A 32 2.45 -7.60 -10.29
N ASN A 33 1.46 -8.48 -10.33
CA ASN A 33 0.22 -8.22 -11.07
C ASN A 33 -0.58 -7.12 -10.38
N ASP A 34 -0.80 -7.23 -9.07
CA ASP A 34 -1.55 -6.22 -8.31
C ASP A 34 -0.80 -4.89 -8.26
N PHE A 35 0.53 -4.92 -8.18
CA PHE A 35 1.32 -3.70 -8.29
C PHE A 35 1.16 -3.04 -9.67
N THR A 36 1.18 -3.82 -10.75
CA THR A 36 0.93 -3.31 -12.10
C THR A 36 -0.46 -2.70 -12.19
N LYS A 37 -1.49 -3.37 -11.65
CA LYS A 37 -2.85 -2.85 -11.59
C LYS A 37 -2.93 -1.54 -10.80
N LEU A 38 -2.26 -1.43 -9.66
CA LEU A 38 -2.18 -0.15 -8.94
C LEU A 38 -1.57 0.96 -9.80
N CYS A 39 -0.60 0.66 -10.67
CA CYS A 39 -0.05 1.67 -11.58
C CYS A 39 -1.04 2.07 -12.67
N THR A 40 -1.76 1.11 -13.27
CA THR A 40 -2.56 1.32 -14.49
C THR A 40 -4.05 1.58 -14.26
N GLU A 41 -4.63 1.04 -13.20
CA GLU A 41 -6.04 1.12 -12.86
C GLU A 41 -6.22 2.13 -11.72
N PRO A 42 -6.97 3.24 -11.92
CA PRO A 42 -7.13 4.28 -10.91
C PRO A 42 -7.85 3.82 -9.64
N ASP A 43 -8.85 2.94 -9.80
CA ASP A 43 -9.78 2.53 -8.75
C ASP A 43 -9.51 1.10 -8.24
N PHE A 44 -8.38 0.50 -8.64
CA PHE A 44 -8.02 -0.83 -8.18
C PHE A 44 -7.64 -0.81 -6.70
N VAL A 45 -8.36 -1.61 -5.91
CA VAL A 45 -8.06 -1.88 -4.50
C VAL A 45 -7.81 -3.39 -4.36
N PRO A 46 -6.66 -3.81 -3.78
CA PRO A 46 -6.39 -5.22 -3.54
C PRO A 46 -7.39 -5.84 -2.54
N ASP A 47 -7.47 -7.16 -2.52
CA ASP A 47 -8.23 -7.85 -1.48
C ASP A 47 -7.65 -7.64 -0.07
N ILE A 48 -8.47 -7.93 0.94
CA ILE A 48 -8.10 -7.72 2.33
C ILE A 48 -6.86 -8.53 2.72
N GLU A 49 -6.71 -9.76 2.21
CA GLU A 49 -5.55 -10.61 2.49
C GLU A 49 -4.25 -9.98 1.96
N THR A 50 -4.29 -9.36 0.79
CA THR A 50 -3.16 -8.64 0.21
C THR A 50 -2.85 -7.38 1.01
N ILE A 51 -3.87 -6.64 1.45
CA ILE A 51 -3.68 -5.45 2.29
C ILE A 51 -3.01 -5.82 3.62
N GLU A 52 -3.46 -6.89 4.28
CA GLU A 52 -2.83 -7.41 5.50
C GLU A 52 -1.36 -7.76 5.27
N ARG A 53 -1.07 -8.46 4.16
CA ARG A 53 0.30 -8.83 3.81
C ARG A 53 1.17 -7.61 3.55
N VAL A 54 0.63 -6.59 2.90
CA VAL A 54 1.30 -5.31 2.63
C VAL A 54 1.64 -4.61 3.94
N CYS A 55 0.69 -4.49 4.87
CA CYS A 55 0.91 -3.88 6.18
C CYS A 55 2.09 -4.52 6.93
N LEU A 56 2.09 -5.85 7.01
CA LEU A 56 3.13 -6.62 7.67
C LEU A 56 4.49 -6.50 6.96
N ALA A 57 4.51 -6.65 5.63
CA ALA A 57 5.75 -6.69 4.87
C ALA A 57 6.41 -5.30 4.76
N MET A 58 5.60 -4.23 4.68
CA MET A 58 6.05 -2.84 4.67
C MET A 58 6.41 -2.30 6.06
N ARG A 59 6.19 -3.08 7.13
CA ARG A 59 6.44 -2.69 8.52
C ARG A 59 5.78 -1.35 8.84
N LEU A 60 4.48 -1.27 8.54
CA LEU A 60 3.67 -0.09 8.82
C LEU A 60 3.46 0.08 10.32
N THR A 61 3.31 1.32 10.76
CA THR A 61 2.84 1.60 12.13
C THR A 61 1.33 1.40 12.22
N GLU A 62 0.79 1.25 13.43
CA GLU A 62 -0.66 1.12 13.64
C GLU A 62 -1.46 2.26 12.96
N GLU A 63 -0.95 3.49 13.01
CA GLU A 63 -1.56 4.64 12.32
C GLU A 63 -1.53 4.49 10.79
N GLU A 64 -0.40 4.06 10.23
CA GLU A 64 -0.24 3.85 8.78
C GLU A 64 -1.14 2.72 8.29
N GLU A 65 -1.24 1.64 9.05
CA GLU A 65 -2.16 0.53 8.76
C GLU A 65 -3.62 0.98 8.80
N ALA A 66 -4.02 1.72 9.83
CA ALA A 66 -5.39 2.21 9.97
C ALA A 66 -5.79 3.11 8.80
N LEU A 67 -4.88 3.99 8.37
CA LEU A 67 -5.09 4.86 7.21
C LEU A 67 -5.17 4.08 5.90
N LEU A 68 -4.29 3.09 5.69
CA LEU A 68 -4.29 2.27 4.48
C LEU A 68 -5.58 1.43 4.37
N ARG A 69 -6.02 0.82 5.48
CA ARG A 69 -7.27 0.03 5.55
C ARG A 69 -8.51 0.88 5.32
N ARG A 70 -8.54 2.09 5.90
CA ARG A 70 -9.62 3.04 5.68
C ARG A 70 -9.71 3.44 4.21
N ALA A 71 -8.58 3.76 3.59
CA ALA A 71 -8.52 4.13 2.17
C ALA A 71 -8.90 2.98 1.22
N ALA A 72 -8.85 1.72 1.68
CA ALA A 72 -9.34 0.55 0.94
C ALA A 72 -10.85 0.29 1.09
N SER A 73 -11.51 0.97 2.04
CA SER A 73 -12.92 0.75 2.38
C SER A 73 -13.85 1.88 1.92
N GLU A 74 -13.28 2.96 1.35
CA GLU A 74 -13.99 4.11 0.74
C GLU A 74 -14.15 3.92 -0.77
#